data_AF-A0AAE1KR20-F1
#
_entry.id   AF-A0AAE1KR20-F1
#
_cell.length_a   1.000
_cell.length_b   1.000
_cell.length_c   1.000
_cell.angle_alpha   90.00
_cell.angle_beta   90.00
_cell.angle_gamma   90.00
#
_symmetry.space_group_name_H-M   'P 1'
#
loop_
_entity.id
_entity.type
_entity.pdbx_description
1 polymer ?
#
loop_
_entity_poly.entity_id
_entity_poly.type
_entity_poly.pdbx_seq_one_letter_code
_entity_poly.pdbx_strand_id
1 'polypeptide(L)'
;MGVLKLLGDWLEDSGWKNALIQANIATSGAADSFIRASHVTKTRHAHQVTAATLQTLLKQAYSQDCTQDDGSITQPDDEVFEEWCTQQAKASVHFDYWLKTLSLEVILLVYIRSLREGNFELYVQSLTQVMPWMFALDHTHYSRWLSVHIRDLMDLIDKHPEVLAKFKSGKFVVHKTSNKFSAIAIDQCHEQNNAVIKGPGGAIGLTGNPGALRRWMVAGPEISRITTEFEEHAIRGYGGTPNIGNLHHDQAPKVQAAFMKEVRALITVFQEMGNRFLENTQDLLVLVTRDIMGNPVAETVRKVECLDEEKYTKFVGERLELCTKPVTDTHPKNKLPLFSRPQTKMQSKQQMQLAAVKSDCSLFSRLYISCQSRDGDLNKFFSQENQAAPPALSTGGRLRLGVKADLLHCLTSDKTNHKRTFG
;
A
#
# COMPACT_ATOMS: atom_id res chain seq x y z
N MET A 1 4.35 -6.85 6.40
CA MET A 1 4.32 -5.36 6.51
C MET A 1 4.85 -4.68 5.26
N GLY A 2 6.06 -5.01 4.79
CA GLY A 2 6.62 -4.40 3.57
C GLY A 2 5.68 -4.48 2.36
N VAL A 3 5.19 -5.68 2.02
CA VAL A 3 4.28 -5.89 0.87
C VAL A 3 2.96 -5.11 0.99
N LEU A 4 2.41 -4.98 2.20
CA LEU A 4 1.19 -4.20 2.42
C LEU A 4 1.41 -2.70 2.21
N LYS A 5 2.57 -2.17 2.62
CA LYS A 5 2.93 -0.78 2.35
C LYS A 5 3.15 -0.54 0.86
N LEU A 6 3.75 -1.52 0.18
CA LEU A 6 3.94 -1.48 -1.28
C LEU A 6 2.61 -1.41 -2.03
N LEU A 7 1.66 -2.28 -1.70
CA LEU A 7 0.29 -2.21 -2.22
C LEU A 7 -0.38 -0.88 -1.87
N GLY A 8 -0.15 -0.37 -0.65
CA GLY A 8 -0.61 0.95 -0.22
C GLY A 8 -0.09 2.07 -1.12
N ASP A 9 1.22 2.13 -1.37
CA ASP A 9 1.85 3.13 -2.24
C ASP A 9 1.37 3.02 -3.69
N TRP A 10 1.09 1.80 -4.19
CA TRP A 10 0.55 1.55 -5.53
C TRP A 10 -0.92 2.01 -5.69
N LEU A 11 -1.72 1.84 -4.63
CA LEU A 11 -3.16 2.13 -4.62
C LEU A 11 -3.52 3.51 -4.08
N GLU A 12 -2.57 4.24 -3.52
CA GLU A 12 -2.79 5.58 -2.99
C GLU A 12 -3.29 6.52 -4.09
N ASP A 13 -4.41 7.21 -3.82
CA ASP A 13 -5.11 8.11 -4.74
C ASP A 13 -5.64 7.49 -6.05
N SER A 14 -5.61 6.15 -6.21
CA SER A 14 -6.29 5.47 -7.33
C SER A 14 -7.82 5.48 -7.22
N GLY A 15 -8.33 5.85 -6.05
CA GLY A 15 -9.75 5.76 -5.69
C GLY A 15 -10.15 4.44 -5.02
N TRP A 16 -9.24 3.47 -4.89
CA TRP A 16 -9.47 2.21 -4.17
C TRP A 16 -10.02 2.43 -2.75
N LYS A 17 -9.42 3.35 -2.00
CA LYS A 17 -9.87 3.72 -0.65
C LYS A 17 -11.34 4.15 -0.62
N ASN A 18 -11.75 4.95 -1.60
CA ASN A 18 -13.10 5.48 -1.68
C ASN A 18 -14.10 4.37 -2.05
N ALA A 19 -13.71 3.44 -2.93
CA ALA A 19 -14.53 2.27 -3.24
C ALA A 19 -14.79 1.39 -2.01
N LEU A 20 -13.77 1.17 -1.16
CA LEU A 20 -13.95 0.45 0.10
C LEU A 20 -14.91 1.16 1.08
N ILE A 21 -14.86 2.49 1.11
CA ILE A 21 -15.76 3.31 1.95
C ILE A 21 -17.19 3.23 1.41
N GLN A 22 -17.39 3.42 0.10
CA GLN A 22 -18.71 3.35 -0.52
C GLN A 22 -19.34 1.95 -0.42
N ALA A 23 -18.52 0.89 -0.47
CA ALA A 23 -18.97 -0.49 -0.25
C ALA A 23 -19.27 -0.82 1.22
N ASN A 24 -19.12 0.14 2.14
CA ASN A 24 -19.26 -0.04 3.59
C ASN A 24 -18.33 -1.13 4.18
N ILE A 25 -17.17 -1.36 3.57
CA ILE A 25 -16.16 -2.31 4.08
C ILE A 25 -15.31 -1.65 5.16
N ALA A 26 -15.06 -0.35 5.03
CA ALA A 26 -14.28 0.42 5.99
C ALA A 26 -14.81 1.84 6.14
N THR A 27 -14.68 2.38 7.36
CA THR A 27 -14.87 3.82 7.57
C THR A 27 -13.69 4.60 7.00
N SER A 28 -13.85 5.90 6.75
CA SER A 28 -12.79 6.75 6.20
C SER A 28 -11.46 6.63 6.97
N GLY A 29 -11.49 6.72 8.31
CA GLY A 29 -10.29 6.56 9.14
C GLY A 29 -9.69 5.15 9.11
N ALA A 30 -10.51 4.10 8.97
CA ALA A 30 -10.01 2.74 8.82
C ALA A 30 -9.36 2.52 7.44
N ALA A 31 -9.95 3.08 6.38
CA ALA A 31 -9.44 2.95 5.02
C ALA A 31 -8.07 3.64 4.85
N ASP A 32 -7.84 4.79 5.50
CA ASP A 32 -6.52 5.43 5.55
C ASP A 32 -5.46 4.55 6.24
N SER A 33 -5.89 3.74 7.22
CA SER A 33 -4.97 2.81 7.89
C SER A 33 -4.51 1.66 6.99
N PHE A 34 -5.26 1.36 5.92
CA PHE A 34 -4.93 0.29 4.98
C PHE A 34 -3.82 0.72 4.03
N ILE A 35 -3.88 1.95 3.50
CA ILE A 35 -2.80 2.54 2.69
C ILE A 35 -1.48 2.55 3.48
N ARG A 36 -1.52 2.99 4.75
CA ARG A 36 -0.33 3.02 5.61
C ARG A 36 0.05 1.66 6.19
N ALA A 37 -0.73 0.61 5.92
CA ALA A 37 -0.63 -0.72 6.50
C ALA A 37 -0.51 -0.71 8.04
N SER A 38 -1.17 0.22 8.73
CA SER A 38 -1.02 0.41 10.18
C SER A 38 -1.71 -0.69 11.00
N HIS A 39 -2.71 -1.36 10.42
CA HIS A 39 -3.38 -2.52 11.02
C HIS A 39 -3.31 -3.73 10.10
N VAL A 40 -2.32 -4.62 10.33
CA VAL A 40 -2.03 -5.77 9.46
C VAL A 40 -3.26 -6.62 9.14
N THR A 41 -4.03 -7.02 10.16
CA THR A 41 -5.16 -7.93 9.97
C THR A 41 -6.27 -7.29 9.15
N LYS A 42 -6.65 -6.05 9.46
CA LYS A 42 -7.70 -5.34 8.73
C LYS A 42 -7.28 -4.99 7.30
N THR A 43 -6.02 -4.58 7.12
CA THR A 43 -5.44 -4.27 5.80
C THR A 43 -5.42 -5.52 4.92
N ARG A 44 -5.00 -6.67 5.48
CA ARG A 44 -5.02 -7.96 4.79
C ARG A 44 -6.43 -8.33 4.33
N HIS A 45 -7.42 -8.18 5.20
CA HIS A 45 -8.82 -8.47 4.88
C HIS A 45 -9.30 -7.61 3.70
N ALA A 46 -8.99 -6.31 3.71
CA ALA A 46 -9.34 -5.41 2.61
C ALA A 46 -8.73 -5.84 1.26
N HIS A 47 -7.47 -6.28 1.25
CA HIS A 47 -6.84 -6.82 0.04
C HIS A 47 -7.42 -8.18 -0.39
N GLN A 48 -7.82 -9.04 0.55
CA GLN A 48 -8.52 -10.29 0.22
C GLN A 48 -9.85 -10.02 -0.50
N VAL A 49 -10.64 -9.06 0.02
CA VAL A 49 -11.91 -8.65 -0.60
C VAL A 49 -11.66 -8.01 -1.97
N THR A 50 -10.62 -7.18 -2.08
CA THR A 50 -10.25 -6.51 -3.34
C THR A 50 -9.82 -7.52 -4.40
N ALA A 51 -8.96 -8.48 -4.07
CA ALA A 51 -8.48 -9.51 -4.99
C ALA A 51 -9.63 -10.38 -5.52
N ALA A 52 -10.53 -10.82 -4.63
CA ALA A 52 -11.71 -11.59 -5.02
C ALA A 52 -12.65 -10.78 -5.93
N THR A 53 -12.83 -9.49 -5.64
CA THR A 53 -13.63 -8.57 -6.46
C THR A 53 -13.02 -8.39 -7.84
N LEU A 54 -11.73 -8.09 -7.89
CA LEU A 54 -10.95 -7.93 -9.12
C LEU A 54 -10.99 -9.18 -9.99
N GLN A 55 -10.70 -10.34 -9.42
CA GLN A 55 -10.74 -11.61 -10.14
C GLN A 55 -12.14 -11.90 -10.71
N THR A 56 -13.19 -11.59 -9.95
CA THR A 56 -14.57 -11.77 -10.40
C THR A 56 -14.90 -10.85 -11.57
N LEU A 57 -14.54 -9.57 -11.49
CA LEU A 57 -14.76 -8.60 -12.57
C LEU A 57 -13.95 -8.97 -13.83
N LEU A 58 -12.71 -9.46 -13.67
CA LEU A 58 -11.86 -9.90 -14.77
C LEU A 58 -12.47 -11.11 -15.50
N LYS A 59 -12.93 -12.12 -14.75
CA LYS A 59 -13.62 -13.30 -15.33
C LYS A 59 -14.95 -12.92 -15.99
N GLN A 60 -15.68 -11.95 -15.43
CA GLN A 60 -16.89 -11.44 -16.07
C GLN A 60 -16.58 -10.74 -17.38
N ALA A 61 -15.51 -9.94 -17.45
CA ALA A 61 -15.09 -9.27 -18.66
C ALA A 61 -14.68 -10.26 -19.76
N TYR A 62 -13.88 -11.26 -19.42
CA TYR A 62 -13.52 -12.35 -20.34
C TYR A 62 -14.76 -13.10 -20.85
N SER A 63 -15.67 -13.46 -19.95
CA SER A 63 -16.90 -14.18 -20.34
C SER A 63 -17.76 -13.37 -21.32
N GLN A 64 -17.80 -12.04 -21.17
CA GLN A 64 -18.52 -11.16 -22.08
C GLN A 64 -17.86 -11.08 -23.46
N ASP A 65 -16.52 -11.05 -23.51
CA ASP A 65 -15.76 -11.05 -24.75
C ASP A 65 -15.96 -12.37 -25.53
N CYS A 66 -15.87 -13.52 -24.84
CA CYS A 66 -16.12 -14.83 -25.46
C CYS A 66 -17.53 -14.96 -26.05
N THR A 67 -18.55 -14.38 -25.40
CA THR A 67 -19.92 -14.42 -25.92
C THR A 67 -20.16 -13.57 -27.16
N GLN A 68 -19.24 -12.66 -27.50
CA GLN A 68 -19.33 -11.82 -28.70
C GLN A 68 -18.74 -12.50 -29.94
N ASP A 69 -17.78 -13.40 -29.77
CA ASP A 69 -17.00 -13.99 -30.88
C ASP A 69 -17.49 -15.36 -31.35
N ASP A 70 -18.11 -16.18 -30.49
CA ASP A 70 -18.71 -17.45 -30.93
C ASP A 70 -19.80 -17.93 -29.96
N GLY A 71 -20.96 -18.36 -30.49
CA GLY A 71 -22.12 -18.79 -29.71
C GLY A 71 -21.95 -20.11 -28.94
N SER A 72 -20.72 -20.59 -28.77
CA SER A 72 -20.39 -21.81 -28.05
C SER A 72 -19.53 -21.51 -26.83
N ILE A 73 -20.03 -21.89 -25.64
CA ILE A 73 -19.29 -21.80 -24.38
C ILE A 73 -18.31 -22.97 -24.36
N THR A 74 -17.13 -22.80 -24.94
CA THR A 74 -16.00 -23.70 -24.66
C THR A 74 -15.52 -23.41 -23.24
N GLN A 75 -15.21 -24.46 -22.47
CA GLN A 75 -14.61 -24.26 -21.14
C GLN A 75 -13.38 -23.34 -21.28
N PRO A 76 -13.18 -22.40 -20.34
CA PRO A 76 -12.03 -21.51 -20.38
C PRO A 76 -10.77 -22.36 -20.21
N ASP A 77 -10.05 -22.55 -21.30
CA ASP A 77 -8.66 -22.99 -21.23
C ASP A 77 -7.87 -21.88 -20.54
N ASP A 78 -7.12 -22.23 -19.50
CA ASP A 78 -6.33 -21.27 -18.72
C ASP A 78 -5.31 -20.56 -19.64
N GLU A 79 -4.80 -21.23 -20.67
CA GLU A 79 -3.88 -20.61 -21.64
C GLU A 79 -4.56 -19.51 -22.47
N VAL A 80 -5.80 -19.73 -22.89
CA VAL A 80 -6.57 -18.74 -23.69
C VAL A 80 -6.93 -17.52 -22.84
N PHE A 81 -7.27 -17.73 -21.56
CA PHE A 81 -7.57 -16.65 -20.64
C PHE A 81 -6.36 -15.76 -20.36
N GLU A 82 -5.18 -16.35 -20.14
CA GLU A 82 -3.94 -15.61 -19.90
C GLU A 82 -3.48 -14.84 -21.15
N GLU A 83 -3.63 -15.42 -22.34
CA GLU A 83 -3.35 -14.72 -23.60
C GLU A 83 -4.30 -13.54 -23.80
N TRP A 84 -5.60 -13.71 -23.54
CA TRP A 84 -6.57 -12.61 -23.56
C TRP A 84 -6.20 -11.50 -22.59
N CYS A 85 -5.85 -11.84 -21.34
CA CYS A 85 -5.41 -10.86 -20.35
C CYS A 85 -4.19 -10.07 -20.85
N THR A 86 -3.25 -10.75 -21.50
CA THR A 86 -2.04 -10.12 -22.08
C THR A 86 -2.38 -9.16 -23.21
N GLN A 87 -3.32 -9.52 -24.09
CA GLN A 87 -3.77 -8.67 -25.20
C GLN A 87 -4.51 -7.44 -24.68
N GLN A 88 -5.45 -7.61 -23.75
CA GLN A 88 -6.20 -6.51 -23.15
C GLN A 88 -5.31 -5.57 -22.34
N ALA A 89 -4.36 -6.13 -21.58
CA ALA A 89 -3.35 -5.34 -20.89
C ALA A 89 -2.58 -4.50 -21.90
N LYS A 90 -2.08 -5.06 -23.02
CA LYS A 90 -1.40 -4.27 -24.07
C LYS A 90 -2.29 -3.16 -24.65
N ALA A 91 -3.57 -3.43 -24.89
CA ALA A 91 -4.50 -2.47 -25.48
C ALA A 91 -4.85 -1.30 -24.55
N SER A 92 -5.12 -1.56 -23.26
CA SER A 92 -5.54 -0.53 -22.30
C SER A 92 -4.62 -0.46 -21.09
N VAL A 93 -4.06 0.73 -20.84
CA VAL A 93 -3.25 0.97 -19.63
C VAL A 93 -4.09 0.92 -18.35
N HIS A 94 -5.40 1.22 -18.45
CA HIS A 94 -6.30 1.12 -17.31
C HIS A 94 -6.54 -0.35 -16.93
N PHE A 95 -6.74 -1.21 -17.93
CA PHE A 95 -6.82 -2.65 -17.74
C PHE A 95 -5.52 -3.19 -17.11
N ASP A 96 -4.37 -2.82 -17.69
CA ASP A 96 -3.03 -3.22 -17.23
C ASP A 96 -2.80 -2.83 -15.77
N TYR A 97 -3.13 -1.60 -15.36
CA TYR A 97 -3.00 -1.15 -13.97
C TYR A 97 -3.76 -2.05 -12.98
N TRP A 98 -5.01 -2.40 -13.28
CA TRP A 98 -5.82 -3.21 -12.39
C TRP A 98 -5.49 -4.69 -12.45
N LEU A 99 -5.00 -5.19 -13.58
CA LEU A 99 -4.43 -6.52 -13.69
C LEU A 99 -3.17 -6.64 -12.82
N LYS A 100 -2.22 -5.69 -12.93
CA LYS A 100 -1.03 -5.64 -12.07
C LYS A 100 -1.38 -5.52 -10.59
N THR A 101 -2.41 -4.75 -10.27
CA THR A 101 -2.96 -4.66 -8.90
C THR A 101 -3.42 -6.04 -8.41
N LEU A 102 -4.22 -6.76 -9.22
CA LEU A 102 -4.66 -8.11 -8.88
C LEU A 102 -3.47 -9.05 -8.67
N SER A 103 -2.49 -9.04 -9.58
CA SER A 103 -1.28 -9.86 -9.49
C SER A 103 -0.52 -9.61 -8.19
N LEU A 104 -0.31 -8.34 -7.81
CA LEU A 104 0.32 -7.97 -6.54
C LEU A 104 -0.47 -8.44 -5.31
N GLU A 105 -1.80 -8.30 -5.33
CA GLU A 105 -2.65 -8.79 -4.24
C GLU A 105 -2.59 -10.32 -4.15
N VAL A 106 -2.59 -11.04 -5.27
CA VAL A 106 -2.44 -12.50 -5.30
C VAL A 106 -1.08 -12.91 -4.74
N ILE A 107 0.02 -12.24 -5.11
CA ILE A 107 1.36 -12.51 -4.54
C ILE A 107 1.35 -12.36 -3.01
N LEU A 108 0.69 -11.33 -2.48
CA LEU A 108 0.50 -11.16 -1.04
C LEU A 108 -0.27 -12.34 -0.42
N LEU A 109 -1.36 -12.79 -1.06
CA LEU A 109 -2.15 -13.91 -0.56
C LEU A 109 -1.37 -15.23 -0.61
N VAL A 110 -0.58 -15.46 -1.66
CA VAL A 110 0.32 -16.61 -1.79
C VAL A 110 1.40 -16.58 -0.70
N TYR A 111 1.97 -15.41 -0.42
CA TYR A 111 2.91 -15.22 0.70
C TYR A 111 2.26 -15.54 2.05
N ILE A 112 1.02 -15.12 2.28
CA ILE A 112 0.30 -15.45 3.52
C ILE A 112 0.02 -16.95 3.60
N ARG A 113 -0.44 -17.55 2.49
CA ARG A 113 -0.73 -18.97 2.39
C ARG A 113 0.51 -19.81 2.71
N SER A 114 1.65 -19.46 2.14
CA SER A 114 2.91 -20.20 2.37
C SER A 114 3.29 -20.23 3.85
N LEU A 115 3.13 -19.12 4.57
CA LEU A 115 3.35 -19.08 6.01
C LEU A 115 2.31 -19.90 6.79
N ARG A 116 1.03 -19.79 6.43
CA ARG A 116 -0.09 -20.44 7.14
C ARG A 116 -0.08 -21.96 6.98
N GLU A 117 0.38 -22.44 5.83
CA GLU A 117 0.57 -23.87 5.53
C GLU A 117 1.95 -24.40 5.95
N GLY A 118 2.92 -23.51 6.22
CA GLY A 118 4.31 -23.93 6.40
C GLY A 118 4.95 -24.48 5.10
N ASN A 119 4.51 -23.97 3.95
CA ASN A 119 5.03 -24.37 2.64
C ASN A 119 6.24 -23.51 2.27
N PHE A 120 7.44 -24.09 2.39
CA PHE A 120 8.69 -23.39 2.17
C PHE A 120 8.94 -23.00 0.71
N GLU A 121 8.58 -23.86 -0.24
CA GLU A 121 8.81 -23.58 -1.67
C GLU A 121 7.93 -22.42 -2.14
N LEU A 122 6.66 -22.43 -1.74
CA LEU A 122 5.73 -21.33 -2.00
C LEU A 122 6.17 -20.03 -1.31
N TYR A 123 6.80 -20.13 -0.15
CA TYR A 123 7.35 -18.98 0.57
C TYR A 123 8.47 -18.32 -0.23
N VAL A 124 9.47 -19.09 -0.65
CA VAL A 124 10.57 -18.59 -1.49
C VAL A 124 10.03 -18.01 -2.79
N GLN A 125 9.14 -18.73 -3.49
CA GLN A 125 8.57 -18.28 -4.76
C GLN A 125 7.81 -16.95 -4.62
N SER A 126 7.02 -16.78 -3.56
CA SER A 126 6.27 -15.53 -3.31
C SER A 126 7.20 -14.35 -3.00
N LEU A 127 8.31 -14.60 -2.29
CA LEU A 127 9.31 -13.58 -2.01
C LEU A 127 10.05 -13.16 -3.28
N THR A 128 10.40 -14.12 -4.15
CA THR A 128 11.05 -13.84 -5.43
C THR A 128 10.14 -13.02 -6.34
N GLN A 129 8.84 -13.31 -6.38
CA GLN A 129 7.87 -12.55 -7.19
C GLN A 129 7.64 -11.12 -6.69
N VAL A 130 7.66 -10.87 -5.37
CA VAL A 130 7.48 -9.51 -4.83
C VAL A 130 8.76 -8.69 -4.84
N MET A 131 9.92 -9.32 -5.04
CA MET A 131 11.22 -8.67 -4.94
C MET A 131 11.39 -7.53 -5.96
N PRO A 132 11.11 -7.71 -7.27
CA PRO A 132 11.25 -6.64 -8.24
C PRO A 132 10.43 -5.41 -7.82
N TRP A 133 9.17 -5.60 -7.46
CA TRP A 133 8.29 -4.52 -6.98
C TRP A 133 8.86 -3.70 -5.82
N MET A 134 9.61 -4.31 -4.90
CA MET A 134 10.27 -3.59 -3.80
C MET A 134 11.34 -2.60 -4.31
N PHE A 135 12.03 -2.94 -5.39
CA PHE A 135 12.93 -2.03 -6.10
C PHE A 135 12.17 -0.97 -6.89
N ALA A 136 11.09 -1.38 -7.57
CA ALA A 136 10.26 -0.48 -8.38
C ALA A 136 9.76 0.72 -7.57
N LEU A 137 9.16 0.44 -6.41
CA LEU A 137 8.48 1.41 -5.56
C LEU A 137 9.35 1.97 -4.42
N ASP A 138 10.68 1.87 -4.54
CA ASP A 138 11.65 2.48 -3.62
C ASP A 138 11.55 2.04 -2.16
N HIS A 139 11.15 0.79 -1.90
CA HIS A 139 11.22 0.18 -0.57
C HIS A 139 12.66 -0.24 -0.23
N THR A 140 13.61 0.71 -0.27
CA THR A 140 15.07 0.47 -0.26
C THR A 140 15.59 -0.41 0.88
N HIS A 141 14.96 -0.33 2.06
CA HIS A 141 15.33 -1.21 3.18
C HIS A 141 14.87 -2.65 2.96
N TYR A 142 13.65 -2.83 2.46
CA TYR A 142 13.12 -4.15 2.15
C TYR A 142 13.83 -4.73 0.93
N SER A 143 13.99 -4.00 -0.17
CA SER A 143 14.68 -4.47 -1.36
C SER A 143 16.09 -4.99 -1.05
N ARG A 144 16.87 -4.24 -0.26
CA ARG A 144 18.22 -4.63 0.19
C ARG A 144 18.22 -5.93 1.00
N TRP A 145 17.54 -5.94 2.14
CA TRP A 145 17.64 -7.05 3.09
C TRP A 145 16.87 -8.27 2.64
N LEU A 146 15.78 -8.08 1.91
CA LEU A 146 15.05 -9.19 1.34
C LEU A 146 15.84 -9.85 0.20
N SER A 147 16.67 -9.11 -0.56
CA SER A 147 17.55 -9.72 -1.57
C SER A 147 18.58 -10.65 -0.94
N VAL A 148 19.21 -10.22 0.17
CA VAL A 148 20.10 -11.06 0.97
C VAL A 148 19.35 -12.28 1.49
N HIS A 149 18.18 -12.06 2.10
CA HIS A 149 17.36 -13.14 2.65
C HIS A 149 16.96 -14.17 1.58
N ILE A 150 16.52 -13.75 0.39
CA ILE A 150 16.20 -14.66 -0.71
C ILE A 150 17.44 -15.45 -1.13
N ARG A 151 18.60 -14.80 -1.27
CA ARG A 151 19.84 -15.50 -1.62
C ARG A 151 20.21 -16.55 -0.57
N ASP A 152 20.14 -16.20 0.71
CA ASP A 152 20.41 -17.13 1.80
C ASP A 152 19.47 -18.34 1.75
N LEU A 153 18.17 -18.12 1.47
CA LEU A 153 17.19 -19.20 1.33
C LEU A 153 17.46 -20.11 0.12
N MET A 154 17.90 -19.53 -1.01
CA MET A 154 18.23 -20.28 -2.22
C MET A 154 19.50 -21.10 -2.05
N ASP A 155 20.52 -20.55 -1.38
CA ASP A 155 21.81 -21.21 -1.15
C ASP A 155 21.72 -22.34 -0.10
N LEU A 156 20.60 -22.48 0.62
CA LEU A 156 20.41 -23.55 1.62
C LEU A 156 20.59 -24.95 1.02
N ILE A 157 20.26 -25.13 -0.26
CA ILE A 157 20.40 -26.43 -0.94
C ILE A 157 21.86 -26.90 -0.97
N ASP A 158 22.79 -25.98 -1.19
CA ASP A 158 24.21 -26.29 -1.33
C ASP A 158 24.97 -26.16 0.00
N LYS A 159 24.62 -25.16 0.82
CA LYS A 159 25.35 -24.83 2.05
C LYS A 159 24.85 -25.59 3.28
N HIS A 160 23.55 -25.83 3.39
CA HIS A 160 22.90 -26.35 4.60
C HIS A 160 21.69 -27.26 4.30
N PRO A 161 21.90 -28.40 3.62
CA PRO A 161 20.82 -29.29 3.19
C PRO A 161 19.98 -29.84 4.37
N GLU A 162 20.57 -30.01 5.55
CA GLU A 162 19.87 -30.39 6.77
C GLU A 162 18.87 -29.33 7.24
N VAL A 163 19.22 -28.04 7.12
CA VAL A 163 18.33 -26.92 7.44
C VAL A 163 17.21 -26.84 6.41
N LEU A 164 17.54 -27.00 5.12
CA LEU A 164 16.55 -27.06 4.04
C LEU A 164 15.53 -28.17 4.29
N ALA A 165 15.96 -29.37 4.68
CA ALA A 165 15.06 -30.48 5.00
C ALA A 165 14.09 -30.12 6.15
N LYS A 166 14.58 -29.43 7.19
CA LYS A 166 13.72 -28.94 8.28
C LYS A 166 12.73 -27.88 7.79
N PHE A 167 13.18 -26.95 6.96
CA PHE A 167 12.31 -25.90 6.41
C PHE A 167 11.23 -26.49 5.49
N LYS A 168 11.57 -27.43 4.62
CA LYS A 168 10.59 -28.17 3.80
C LYS A 168 9.58 -28.95 4.65
N SER A 169 9.94 -29.39 5.85
CA SER A 169 8.99 -29.96 6.83
C SER A 169 8.19 -28.92 7.62
N GLY A 170 8.22 -27.64 7.25
CA GLY A 170 7.46 -26.56 7.87
C GLY A 170 8.10 -25.96 9.13
N LYS A 171 9.36 -26.29 9.46
CA LYS A 171 10.03 -25.80 10.68
C LYS A 171 10.59 -24.37 10.60
N PHE A 172 10.14 -23.59 9.62
CA PHE A 172 10.43 -22.15 9.52
C PHE A 172 9.27 -21.26 10.00
N VAL A 173 8.13 -21.87 10.37
CA VAL A 173 6.95 -21.20 10.94
C VAL A 173 6.60 -21.77 12.31
N VAL A 174 5.79 -21.05 13.07
CA VAL A 174 5.36 -21.45 14.42
C VAL A 174 3.88 -21.77 14.43
N HIS A 175 3.52 -22.89 15.05
CA HIS A 175 2.13 -23.27 15.35
C HIS A 175 1.84 -23.02 16.83
N LYS A 176 0.91 -22.11 17.12
CA LYS A 176 0.38 -21.93 18.50
C LYS A 176 -0.80 -22.83 18.80
N THR A 177 -1.46 -23.35 17.76
CA THR A 177 -2.65 -24.20 17.86
C THR A 177 -2.54 -25.38 16.90
N SER A 178 -3.29 -26.45 17.15
CA SER A 178 -3.41 -27.60 16.23
C SER A 178 -4.29 -27.32 15.00
N ASN A 179 -4.90 -26.13 14.91
CA ASN A 179 -5.77 -25.76 13.80
C ASN A 179 -5.01 -25.74 12.48
N LYS A 180 -5.64 -26.23 11.40
CA LYS A 180 -5.09 -26.10 10.06
C LYS A 180 -5.00 -24.62 9.66
N PHE A 181 -4.04 -24.27 8.81
CA PHE A 181 -3.83 -22.88 8.34
C PHE A 181 -3.60 -21.87 9.46
N SER A 182 -3.11 -22.28 10.62
CA SER A 182 -2.94 -21.40 11.78
C SER A 182 -1.50 -20.93 12.01
N ALA A 183 -0.54 -21.45 11.23
CA ALA A 183 0.86 -21.10 11.40
C ALA A 183 1.12 -19.61 11.21
N ILE A 184 2.12 -19.10 11.91
CA ILE A 184 2.55 -17.70 11.88
C ILE A 184 4.06 -17.61 11.75
N ALA A 185 4.54 -16.48 11.22
CA ALA A 185 5.97 -16.19 11.20
C ALA A 185 6.54 -16.12 12.63
N ILE A 186 7.81 -16.50 12.78
CA ILE A 186 8.50 -16.54 14.08
C ILE A 186 8.45 -15.17 14.78
N ASP A 187 8.75 -14.09 14.04
CA ASP A 187 8.72 -12.72 14.55
C ASP A 187 7.31 -12.32 15.06
N GLN A 188 6.27 -12.69 14.31
CA GLN A 188 4.88 -12.46 14.74
C GLN A 188 4.54 -13.24 16.02
N CYS A 189 5.00 -14.49 16.14
CA CYS A 189 4.82 -15.29 17.35
C CYS A 189 5.54 -14.66 18.55
N HIS A 190 6.77 -14.20 18.35
CA HIS A 190 7.55 -13.51 19.37
C HIS A 190 6.85 -12.23 19.85
N GLU A 191 6.33 -11.40 18.94
CA GLU A 191 5.64 -10.16 19.35
C GLU A 191 4.34 -10.45 20.11
N GLN A 192 3.59 -11.48 19.70
CA GLN A 192 2.40 -11.91 20.44
C GLN A 192 2.74 -12.41 21.85
N ASN A 193 3.77 -13.23 22.00
CA ASN A 193 4.18 -13.74 23.31
C ASN A 193 4.72 -12.60 24.20
N ASN A 194 5.48 -11.68 23.62
CA ASN A 194 5.96 -10.50 24.33
C ASN A 194 4.79 -9.65 24.86
N ALA A 195 3.69 -9.51 24.11
CA ALA A 195 2.53 -8.75 24.57
C ALA A 195 1.86 -9.35 25.83
N VAL A 196 1.89 -10.68 26.00
CA VAL A 196 1.34 -11.36 27.19
C VAL A 196 2.20 -11.12 28.44
N ILE A 197 3.52 -11.05 28.25
CA ILE A 197 4.47 -10.95 29.37
C ILE A 197 4.74 -9.48 29.75
N LYS A 198 4.59 -8.53 28.81
CA LYS A 198 4.78 -7.08 29.04
C LYS A 198 3.73 -6.54 30.01
N GLY A 199 4.19 -6.05 31.17
CA GLY A 199 3.38 -5.22 32.07
C GLY A 199 3.17 -3.79 31.54
N PRO A 200 2.40 -2.94 32.26
CA PRO A 200 2.04 -1.59 31.80
C PRO A 200 3.22 -0.63 31.56
N GLY A 201 4.42 -0.95 32.07
CA GLY A 201 5.67 -0.21 31.81
C GLY A 201 6.49 -0.69 30.60
N GLY A 202 6.00 -1.67 29.83
CA GLY A 202 6.76 -2.26 28.72
C GLY A 202 8.01 -3.03 29.17
N ALA A 203 9.01 -3.15 28.30
CA ALA A 203 10.26 -3.87 28.57
C ALA A 203 11.37 -2.95 29.14
N ILE A 204 11.02 -1.83 29.77
CA ILE A 204 11.98 -0.83 30.26
C ILE A 204 12.90 -1.48 31.32
N GLY A 205 14.21 -1.41 31.10
CA GLY A 205 15.23 -1.98 32.00
C GLY A 205 15.49 -3.48 31.84
N LEU A 206 14.72 -4.19 30.99
CA LEU A 206 14.87 -5.63 30.78
C LEU A 206 16.19 -5.98 30.07
N THR A 207 16.52 -5.24 29.02
CA THR A 207 17.74 -5.47 28.22
C THR A 207 19.01 -5.00 28.91
N GLY A 208 18.89 -4.14 29.93
CA GLY A 208 20.01 -3.64 30.73
C GLY A 208 20.47 -4.61 31.83
N ASN A 209 19.72 -5.68 32.09
CA ASN A 209 20.06 -6.70 33.09
C ASN A 209 20.05 -8.11 32.46
N PRO A 210 21.23 -8.73 32.24
CA PRO A 210 21.33 -10.05 31.64
C PRO A 210 20.56 -11.15 32.38
N GLY A 211 20.46 -11.07 33.72
CA GLY A 211 19.70 -12.02 34.52
C GLY A 211 18.18 -11.86 34.36
N ALA A 212 17.70 -10.62 34.26
CA ALA A 212 16.30 -10.33 33.97
C ALA A 212 15.94 -10.76 32.54
N LEU A 213 16.80 -10.46 31.56
CA LEU A 213 16.63 -10.90 30.18
C LEU A 213 16.61 -12.43 30.06
N ARG A 214 17.51 -13.14 30.75
CA ARG A 214 17.52 -14.61 30.75
C ARG A 214 16.24 -15.18 31.35
N ARG A 215 15.78 -14.66 32.50
CA ARG A 215 14.51 -15.09 33.10
C ARG A 215 13.35 -14.84 32.15
N TRP A 216 13.34 -13.70 31.46
CA TRP A 216 12.31 -13.39 30.46
C TRP A 216 12.32 -14.36 29.27
N MET A 217 13.50 -14.63 28.70
CA MET A 217 13.63 -15.52 27.55
C MET A 217 13.24 -16.97 27.87
N VAL A 218 13.55 -17.45 29.08
CA VAL A 218 13.29 -18.84 29.48
C VAL A 218 11.90 -19.00 30.09
N ALA A 219 11.52 -18.16 31.05
CA ALA A 219 10.25 -18.28 31.77
C ALA A 219 9.09 -17.61 31.02
N GLY A 220 9.34 -16.61 30.17
CA GLY A 220 8.30 -15.89 29.44
C GLY A 220 7.40 -16.78 28.60
N PRO A 221 7.94 -17.65 27.73
CA PRO A 221 7.14 -18.61 26.96
C PRO A 221 6.32 -19.55 27.85
N GLU A 222 6.88 -20.03 28.96
CA GLU A 222 6.17 -20.91 29.90
C GLU A 222 5.06 -20.18 30.65
N ILE A 223 5.29 -18.94 31.09
CA ILE A 223 4.27 -18.10 31.71
C ILE A 223 3.14 -17.84 30.72
N SER A 224 3.47 -17.52 29.46
CA SER A 224 2.46 -17.34 28.41
C SER A 224 1.67 -18.61 28.17
N ARG A 225 2.31 -19.79 28.17
CA ARG A 225 1.65 -21.09 28.02
C ARG A 225 0.69 -21.36 29.19
N ILE A 226 1.17 -21.26 30.43
CA ILE A 226 0.37 -21.50 31.64
C ILE A 226 -0.82 -20.54 31.73
N THR A 227 -0.62 -19.26 31.41
CA THR A 227 -1.70 -18.26 31.41
C THR A 227 -2.75 -18.60 30.35
N THR A 228 -2.33 -18.97 29.14
CA THR A 228 -3.25 -19.36 28.06
C THR A 228 -4.03 -20.61 28.44
N GLU A 229 -3.37 -21.64 28.98
CA GLU A 229 -4.02 -22.88 29.43
C GLU A 229 -5.03 -22.62 30.55
N PHE A 230 -4.68 -21.75 31.50
CA PHE A 230 -5.57 -21.33 32.59
C PHE A 230 -6.79 -20.58 32.06
N GLU A 231 -6.61 -19.59 31.18
CA GLU A 231 -7.70 -18.84 30.56
C GLU A 231 -8.63 -19.77 29.75
N GLU A 232 -8.05 -20.69 28.96
CA GLU A 232 -8.83 -21.67 28.21
C GLU A 232 -9.65 -22.58 29.13
N HIS A 233 -9.07 -23.03 30.24
CA HIS A 233 -9.77 -23.87 31.22
C HIS A 233 -10.86 -23.09 31.99
N ALA A 234 -10.58 -21.84 32.36
CA ALA A 234 -11.53 -20.96 33.04
C ALA A 234 -12.73 -20.59 32.15
N ILE A 235 -12.49 -20.35 30.85
CA ILE A 235 -13.53 -20.01 29.87
C ILE A 235 -14.39 -21.24 29.51
N ARG A 236 -13.80 -22.44 29.45
CA ARG A 236 -14.51 -23.68 29.08
C ARG A 236 -15.42 -24.24 30.18
N GLY A 237 -15.21 -23.87 31.45
CA GLY A 237 -15.92 -24.46 32.59
C GLY A 237 -15.69 -25.98 32.75
N TYR A 238 -16.09 -26.54 33.88
CA TYR A 238 -16.11 -28.00 34.09
C TYR A 238 -17.18 -28.65 33.20
N GLY A 239 -16.86 -28.93 31.94
CA GLY A 239 -17.75 -29.66 31.02
C GLY A 239 -17.87 -29.10 29.59
N GLY A 240 -17.16 -28.03 29.24
CA GLY A 240 -17.11 -27.55 27.86
C GLY A 240 -16.51 -28.61 26.93
N THR A 241 -17.29 -29.08 25.95
CA THR A 241 -16.79 -30.02 24.93
C THR A 241 -15.54 -29.45 24.25
N PRO A 242 -14.48 -30.25 24.03
CA PRO A 242 -13.35 -29.82 23.21
C PRO A 242 -13.87 -29.28 21.88
N ASN A 243 -13.26 -28.23 21.34
CA ASN A 243 -13.65 -27.74 20.02
C ASN A 243 -13.36 -28.85 19.00
N ILE A 244 -14.39 -29.62 18.62
CA ILE A 244 -14.27 -30.85 17.82
C ILE A 244 -13.76 -30.54 16.40
N GLY A 245 -13.82 -29.28 15.97
CA GLY A 245 -13.21 -28.83 14.71
C GLY A 245 -11.85 -28.18 14.94
N ASN A 246 -10.78 -28.77 14.39
CA ASN A 246 -9.49 -28.11 14.13
C ASN A 246 -9.63 -27.02 13.03
N LEU A 247 -10.69 -26.23 13.08
CA LEU A 247 -11.08 -25.28 12.05
C LEU A 247 -10.51 -23.89 12.39
N HIS A 248 -9.97 -23.24 11.37
CA HIS A 248 -9.52 -21.86 11.48
C HIS A 248 -10.75 -20.92 11.60
N HIS A 249 -10.61 -19.78 12.28
CA HIS A 249 -11.74 -18.84 12.47
C HIS A 249 -12.36 -18.38 11.14
N ASP A 250 -11.56 -18.26 10.08
CA ASP A 250 -12.01 -17.92 8.72
C ASP A 250 -12.90 -19.00 8.06
N GLN A 251 -12.92 -20.22 8.62
CA GLN A 251 -13.79 -21.31 8.15
C GLN A 251 -15.19 -21.26 8.79
N ALA A 252 -15.42 -20.35 9.74
CA ALA A 252 -16.74 -20.19 10.32
C ALA A 252 -17.74 -19.69 9.26
N PRO A 253 -18.92 -20.31 9.09
CA PRO A 253 -19.88 -19.94 8.04
C PRO A 253 -20.28 -18.46 8.08
N LYS A 254 -20.39 -17.88 9.27
CA LYS A 254 -20.69 -16.45 9.46
C LYS A 254 -19.59 -15.54 8.89
N VAL A 255 -18.32 -15.91 9.05
CA VAL A 255 -17.18 -15.16 8.53
C VAL A 255 -17.15 -15.23 7.00
N GLN A 256 -17.36 -16.43 6.44
CA GLN A 256 -17.44 -16.61 4.99
C GLN A 256 -18.63 -15.85 4.38
N ALA A 257 -19.80 -15.89 5.01
CA ALA A 257 -20.97 -15.15 4.56
C ALA A 257 -20.75 -13.63 4.58
N ALA A 258 -20.10 -13.11 5.64
CA ALA A 258 -19.71 -11.70 5.72
C ALA A 258 -18.73 -11.31 4.61
N PHE A 259 -17.68 -12.12 4.41
CA PHE A 259 -16.71 -11.91 3.33
C PHE A 259 -17.39 -11.86 1.95
N MET A 260 -18.25 -12.84 1.65
CA MET A 260 -18.98 -12.87 0.37
C MET A 260 -19.92 -11.67 0.21
N LYS A 261 -20.53 -11.17 1.30
CA LYS A 261 -21.34 -9.96 1.26
C LYS A 261 -20.49 -8.74 0.90
N GLU A 262 -19.32 -8.59 1.51
CA GLU A 262 -18.38 -7.49 1.24
C GLU A 262 -17.84 -7.54 -0.20
N VAL A 263 -17.48 -8.72 -0.70
CA VAL A 263 -17.06 -8.90 -2.11
C VAL A 263 -18.17 -8.47 -3.06
N ARG A 264 -19.42 -8.91 -2.84
CA ARG A 264 -20.56 -8.50 -3.69
C ARG A 264 -20.79 -6.99 -3.62
N ALA A 265 -20.72 -6.39 -2.44
CA ALA A 265 -20.87 -4.94 -2.28
C ALA A 265 -19.78 -4.17 -3.05
N LEU A 266 -18.53 -4.63 -2.97
CA LEU A 266 -17.42 -4.00 -3.70
C LEU A 266 -17.56 -4.19 -5.22
N ILE A 267 -17.99 -5.37 -5.69
CA ILE A 267 -18.30 -5.60 -7.11
C ILE A 267 -19.32 -4.57 -7.60
N THR A 268 -20.44 -4.39 -6.88
CA THR A 268 -21.46 -3.39 -7.24
C THR A 268 -20.88 -1.99 -7.34
N VAL A 269 -20.10 -1.57 -6.34
CA VAL A 269 -19.46 -0.24 -6.35
C VAL A 269 -18.50 -0.08 -7.53
N PHE A 270 -17.69 -1.10 -7.84
CA PHE A 270 -16.80 -1.06 -9.00
C PHE A 270 -17.56 -1.04 -10.33
N GLN A 271 -18.73 -1.67 -10.43
CA GLN A 271 -19.57 -1.61 -11.62
C GLN A 271 -20.23 -0.22 -11.77
N GLU A 272 -20.69 0.39 -10.67
CA GLU A 272 -21.24 1.75 -10.65
C GLU A 272 -20.18 2.80 -10.99
N MET A 273 -18.96 2.63 -10.46
CA MET A 273 -17.80 3.43 -10.82
C MET A 273 -17.25 3.08 -12.20
N GLY A 274 -17.89 2.17 -12.94
CA GLY A 274 -17.51 1.63 -14.25
C GLY A 274 -16.51 0.48 -14.17
N ASN A 275 -16.85 -0.61 -14.85
CA ASN A 275 -16.07 -1.84 -14.78
C ASN A 275 -14.71 -1.64 -15.45
N ARG A 276 -13.68 -1.52 -14.60
CA ARG A 276 -12.25 -1.43 -14.95
C ARG A 276 -11.72 -2.37 -16.02
N PHE A 277 -12.33 -3.53 -16.24
CA PHE A 277 -11.90 -4.48 -17.29
C PHE A 277 -12.74 -4.43 -18.58
N LEU A 278 -13.81 -3.64 -18.60
CA LEU A 278 -14.70 -3.45 -19.76
C LEU A 278 -14.64 -2.02 -20.34
N GLU A 279 -13.98 -1.10 -19.64
CA GLU A 279 -13.88 0.27 -20.11
C GLU A 279 -12.99 0.38 -21.34
N ASN A 280 -13.59 0.75 -22.46
CA ASN A 280 -12.89 1.02 -23.70
C ASN A 280 -12.26 2.43 -23.64
N THR A 281 -11.22 2.58 -22.81
CA THR A 281 -10.42 3.79 -22.68
C THR A 281 -8.94 3.50 -22.91
N GLN A 282 -8.27 4.40 -23.63
CA GLN A 282 -6.82 4.41 -23.74
C GLN A 282 -6.16 5.18 -22.59
N ASP A 283 -6.94 5.94 -21.84
CA ASP A 283 -6.47 6.77 -20.73
C ASP A 283 -6.54 6.03 -19.39
N LEU A 284 -5.59 6.34 -18.51
CA LEU A 284 -5.60 5.85 -17.13
C LEU A 284 -6.48 6.75 -16.26
N LEU A 285 -7.62 6.23 -15.81
CA LEU A 285 -8.60 6.99 -15.01
C LEU A 285 -8.46 6.74 -13.50
N VAL A 286 -8.66 7.78 -12.70
CA VAL A 286 -8.94 7.66 -11.26
C VAL A 286 -10.34 7.09 -11.06
N LEU A 287 -10.49 6.09 -10.19
CA LEU A 287 -11.73 5.31 -10.06
C LEU A 287 -12.97 6.16 -9.73
N VAL A 288 -12.83 7.15 -8.84
CA VAL A 288 -13.99 7.94 -8.38
C VAL A 288 -14.21 9.19 -9.21
N THR A 289 -13.16 10.00 -9.41
CA THR A 289 -13.29 11.29 -10.09
C THR A 289 -13.34 11.16 -11.60
N ARG A 290 -12.93 9.99 -12.14
CA ARG A 290 -12.71 9.76 -13.58
C ARG A 290 -11.68 10.72 -14.18
N ASP A 291 -10.84 11.33 -13.35
CA ASP A 291 -9.76 12.19 -13.82
C ASP A 291 -8.76 11.37 -14.63
N ILE A 292 -8.38 11.89 -15.79
CA ILE A 292 -7.34 11.30 -16.64
C ILE A 292 -5.97 11.61 -16.03
N MET A 293 -5.23 10.55 -15.71
CA MET A 293 -3.87 10.66 -15.23
C MET A 293 -2.93 11.07 -16.36
N GLY A 294 -1.95 11.89 -16.02
CA GLY A 294 -0.93 12.31 -16.98
C GLY A 294 -0.14 11.14 -17.54
N ASN A 295 0.33 11.28 -18.79
CA ASN A 295 1.14 10.29 -19.51
C ASN A 295 2.30 9.68 -18.67
N PRO A 296 3.04 10.43 -17.82
CA PRO A 296 4.10 9.83 -16.99
C PRO A 296 3.63 8.72 -16.04
N VAL A 297 2.40 8.80 -15.52
CA VAL A 297 1.81 7.76 -14.65
C VAL A 297 1.42 6.54 -15.49
N ALA A 298 0.82 6.76 -16.66
CA ALA A 298 0.50 5.69 -17.60
C ALA A 298 1.77 4.94 -18.07
N GLU A 299 2.84 5.66 -18.43
CA GLU A 299 4.13 5.05 -18.78
C GLU A 299 4.74 4.24 -17.64
N THR A 300 4.55 4.70 -16.40
CA THR A 300 5.00 3.96 -15.21
C THR A 300 4.33 2.60 -15.15
N VAL A 301 3.01 2.53 -15.31
CA VAL A 301 2.26 1.26 -15.31
C VAL A 301 2.81 0.31 -16.38
N ARG A 302 3.10 0.82 -17.58
CA ARG A 302 3.62 0.00 -18.68
C ARG A 302 5.01 -0.57 -18.43
N LYS A 303 5.88 0.18 -17.75
CA LYS A 303 7.31 -0.11 -17.65
C LYS A 303 7.73 -0.69 -16.30
N VAL A 304 6.85 -0.70 -15.31
CA VAL A 304 7.20 -1.02 -13.91
C VAL A 304 7.87 -2.40 -13.78
N GLU A 305 7.36 -3.43 -14.48
CA GLU A 305 7.88 -4.80 -14.46
C GLU A 305 9.20 -4.99 -15.23
N CYS A 306 9.50 -4.14 -16.22
CA CYS A 306 10.81 -4.21 -16.88
C CYS A 306 11.87 -3.49 -16.04
N LEU A 307 11.52 -2.34 -15.48
CA LEU A 307 12.43 -1.51 -14.69
C LEU A 307 12.88 -2.20 -13.40
N ASP A 308 12.05 -3.08 -12.86
CA ASP A 308 12.26 -3.67 -11.56
C ASP A 308 13.10 -4.95 -11.61
N GLU A 309 12.93 -5.78 -12.63
CA GLU A 309 13.79 -6.92 -12.95
C GLU A 309 15.23 -6.47 -13.27
N GLU A 310 15.40 -5.43 -14.10
CA GLU A 310 16.73 -4.89 -14.43
C GLU A 310 17.48 -4.42 -13.18
N LYS A 311 16.78 -3.70 -12.29
CA LYS A 311 17.36 -3.18 -11.06
C LYS A 311 17.69 -4.26 -10.05
N TYR A 312 16.80 -5.23 -9.89
CA TYR A 312 17.04 -6.38 -9.03
C TYR A 312 18.27 -7.16 -9.51
N THR A 313 18.30 -7.52 -10.78
CA THR A 313 19.40 -8.28 -11.40
C THR A 313 20.72 -7.52 -11.26
N LYS A 314 20.73 -6.22 -11.52
CA LYS A 314 21.91 -5.37 -11.32
C LYS A 314 22.38 -5.34 -9.86
N PHE A 315 21.44 -5.22 -8.91
CA PHE A 315 21.78 -5.21 -7.49
C PHE A 315 22.40 -6.54 -7.04
N VAL A 316 21.80 -7.67 -7.44
CA VAL A 316 22.31 -9.01 -7.14
C VAL A 316 23.70 -9.22 -7.75
N GLY A 317 23.85 -8.92 -9.04
CA GLY A 317 25.13 -9.06 -9.75
C GLY A 317 26.25 -8.23 -9.13
N GLU A 318 26.02 -6.93 -8.91
CA GLU A 318 27.06 -6.04 -8.37
C GLU A 318 27.43 -6.37 -6.91
N ARG A 319 26.48 -6.81 -6.07
CA ARG A 319 26.65 -6.84 -4.61
C ARG A 319 26.69 -8.22 -3.99
N LEU A 320 25.94 -9.18 -4.54
CA LEU A 320 25.83 -10.53 -3.97
C LEU A 320 26.68 -11.56 -4.75
N GLU A 321 26.92 -11.32 -6.04
CA GLU A 321 27.71 -12.23 -6.88
C GLU A 321 29.14 -11.73 -7.06
N LEU A 322 29.30 -10.55 -7.66
CA LEU A 322 30.63 -9.98 -7.93
C LEU A 322 31.24 -9.28 -6.70
N CYS A 323 30.43 -9.01 -5.67
CA CYS A 323 30.84 -8.31 -4.45
C CYS A 323 31.62 -7.00 -4.70
N THR A 324 31.34 -6.31 -5.81
CA THR A 324 32.01 -5.07 -6.24
C THR A 324 31.63 -3.87 -5.38
N LYS A 325 30.45 -3.91 -4.76
CA LYS A 325 29.93 -2.86 -3.88
C LYS A 325 29.36 -3.47 -2.59
N PRO A 326 29.54 -2.82 -1.43
CA PRO A 326 28.88 -3.23 -0.19
C PRO A 326 27.35 -3.28 -0.30
N VAL A 327 26.73 -4.26 0.37
CA VAL A 327 25.26 -4.38 0.45
C VAL A 327 24.63 -3.16 1.13
N THR A 328 25.33 -2.55 2.09
CA THR A 328 24.88 -1.39 2.87
C THR A 328 24.83 -0.09 2.08
N ASP A 329 25.55 0.00 0.96
CA ASP A 329 25.62 1.23 0.17
C ASP A 329 24.24 1.68 -0.31
N THR A 330 24.08 2.99 -0.43
CA THR A 330 22.86 3.57 -1.00
C THR A 330 22.74 3.13 -2.47
N HIS A 331 21.54 2.75 -2.90
CA HIS A 331 21.24 2.51 -4.31
C HIS A 331 20.23 3.56 -4.82
N PRO A 332 20.28 3.92 -6.11
CA PRO A 332 19.42 4.97 -6.67
C PRO A 332 17.92 4.64 -6.55
N LYS A 333 17.14 5.64 -6.13
CA LYS A 333 15.67 5.60 -6.10
C LYS A 333 15.08 5.87 -7.49
N ASN A 334 13.99 5.20 -7.83
CA ASN A 334 13.23 5.40 -9.06
C ASN A 334 12.41 6.69 -9.05
N LYS A 335 11.70 6.96 -7.94
CA LYS A 335 10.69 8.02 -7.82
C LYS A 335 9.68 7.99 -8.96
N LEU A 336 9.12 6.81 -9.24
CA LEU A 336 8.13 6.62 -10.29
C LEU A 336 6.91 7.52 -10.06
N PRO A 337 6.39 8.19 -11.10
CA PRO A 337 5.10 8.85 -11.06
C PRO A 337 3.97 7.84 -10.77
N LEU A 338 3.23 8.06 -9.69
CA LEU A 338 2.08 7.23 -9.30
C LEU A 338 0.82 8.11 -9.19
N PHE A 339 -0.33 7.50 -8.91
CA PHE A 339 -1.57 8.22 -8.63
C PHE A 339 -1.40 9.28 -7.52
N SER A 340 -0.74 8.93 -6.41
CA SER A 340 -0.50 9.87 -5.31
C SER A 340 0.64 10.86 -5.54
N ARG A 341 1.47 10.60 -6.57
CA ARG A 341 2.63 11.43 -6.92
C ARG A 341 2.68 11.64 -8.43
N PRO A 342 1.68 12.30 -9.03
CA PRO A 342 1.71 12.58 -10.45
C PRO A 342 2.90 13.50 -10.71
N GLN A 343 3.69 13.20 -11.75
CA GLN A 343 4.80 14.06 -12.15
C GLN A 343 4.21 15.40 -12.62
N THR A 344 4.10 16.36 -11.70
CA THR A 344 3.71 17.71 -12.07
C THR A 344 4.90 18.25 -12.86
N LYS A 345 4.72 18.50 -14.17
CA LYS A 345 5.64 19.41 -14.85
C LYS A 345 5.71 20.64 -13.96
N MET A 346 6.87 20.93 -13.37
CA MET A 346 7.09 22.20 -12.71
C MET A 346 6.90 23.25 -13.82
N GLN A 347 5.72 23.88 -13.84
CA GLN A 347 5.52 25.05 -14.66
C GLN A 347 6.63 26.02 -14.30
N SER A 348 7.29 26.59 -15.31
CA SER A 348 8.30 27.61 -15.03
C SER A 348 7.66 28.74 -14.20
N LYS A 349 8.45 29.48 -13.43
CA LYS A 349 7.95 30.60 -12.63
C LYS A 349 7.11 31.57 -13.47
N GLN A 350 7.48 31.75 -14.74
CA GLN A 350 6.76 32.55 -15.73
C GLN A 350 5.41 31.92 -16.13
N GLN A 351 5.35 30.61 -16.37
CA GLN A 351 4.09 29.92 -16.70
C GLN A 351 3.08 29.96 -15.55
N MET A 352 3.54 29.78 -14.31
CA MET A 352 2.69 29.93 -13.11
C MET A 352 2.16 31.36 -12.96
N GLN A 353 3.01 32.36 -13.16
CA GLN A 353 2.59 33.77 -13.14
C GLN A 353 1.54 34.06 -14.21
N LEU A 354 1.74 33.54 -15.43
CA LEU A 354 0.84 33.80 -16.55
C LEU A 354 -0.52 33.10 -16.38
N ALA A 355 -0.54 31.90 -15.78
CA ALA A 355 -1.77 31.19 -15.41
C ALA A 355 -2.53 31.90 -14.27
N ALA A 356 -1.81 32.37 -13.24
CA ALA A 356 -2.39 33.14 -12.14
C ALA A 356 -3.04 34.44 -12.65
N VAL A 357 -2.33 35.20 -13.49
CA VAL A 357 -2.85 36.44 -14.09
C VAL A 357 -4.10 36.19 -14.93
N LYS A 358 -4.16 35.08 -15.69
CA LYS A 358 -5.36 34.72 -16.47
C LYS A 358 -6.55 34.39 -15.56
N SER A 359 -6.32 33.66 -14.47
CA SER A 359 -7.36 33.35 -13.48
C SER A 359 -7.86 34.61 -12.78
N ASP A 360 -6.94 35.47 -12.34
CA ASP A 360 -7.27 36.74 -11.69
C ASP A 360 -8.03 37.67 -12.63
N CYS A 361 -7.64 37.76 -13.91
CA CYS A 361 -8.34 38.54 -14.92
C CYS A 361 -9.78 38.02 -15.14
N SER A 362 -9.97 36.70 -15.16
CA SER A 362 -11.30 36.07 -15.27
C SER A 362 -12.16 36.36 -14.03
N LEU A 363 -11.61 36.20 -12.83
CA LEU A 363 -12.29 36.50 -11.57
C LEU A 363 -12.67 37.99 -11.48
N PHE A 364 -11.72 38.86 -11.80
CA PHE A 364 -11.91 40.31 -11.84
C PHE A 364 -13.03 40.71 -12.79
N SER A 365 -13.03 40.16 -14.01
CA SER A 365 -14.07 40.44 -15.01
C SER A 365 -15.46 40.05 -14.49
N ARG A 366 -15.59 38.88 -13.84
CA ARG A 366 -16.86 38.43 -13.25
C ARG A 366 -17.31 39.29 -12.07
N LEU A 367 -16.39 39.67 -11.19
CA LEU A 367 -16.70 40.50 -10.02
C LEU A 367 -17.03 41.93 -10.41
N TYR A 368 -16.36 42.50 -11.42
CA TYR A 368 -16.67 43.82 -11.98
C TYR A 368 -18.09 43.87 -12.56
N ILE A 369 -18.46 42.88 -13.38
CA ILE A 369 -19.82 42.74 -13.92
C ILE A 369 -20.86 42.60 -12.79
N SER A 370 -20.54 41.81 -11.75
CA SER A 370 -21.38 41.66 -10.57
C SER A 370 -21.58 42.97 -9.80
N CYS A 371 -20.53 43.79 -9.66
CA CYS A 371 -20.62 45.09 -8.99
C CYS A 371 -21.46 46.10 -9.79
N GLN A 372 -21.31 46.14 -11.12
CA GLN A 372 -22.13 47.00 -11.98
C GLN A 372 -23.62 46.62 -11.97
N SER A 373 -23.93 45.32 -11.92
CA SER A 373 -25.32 44.84 -11.91
C SER A 373 -26.05 45.02 -10.56
N ARG A 374 -25.31 45.30 -9.48
CA ARG A 374 -25.86 45.40 -8.11
C ARG A 374 -25.65 46.76 -7.45
N ASP A 375 -25.31 47.79 -8.22
CA ASP A 375 -25.04 49.15 -7.73
C ASP A 375 -23.98 49.18 -6.62
N GLY A 376 -22.94 48.35 -6.75
CA GLY A 376 -21.87 48.21 -5.78
C GLY A 376 -20.84 49.34 -5.88
N ASP A 377 -20.36 49.83 -4.73
CA ASP A 377 -19.29 50.83 -4.67
C ASP A 377 -17.95 50.25 -5.13
N LEU A 378 -17.51 50.66 -6.32
CA LEU A 378 -16.24 50.28 -6.93
C LEU A 378 -15.04 50.68 -6.05
N ASN A 379 -15.10 51.81 -5.34
CA ASN A 379 -13.99 52.27 -4.52
C ASN A 379 -13.74 51.31 -3.34
N LYS A 380 -14.82 50.83 -2.71
CA LYS A 380 -14.74 49.82 -1.66
C LYS A 380 -14.35 48.45 -2.21
N PHE A 381 -14.76 48.12 -3.43
CA PHE A 381 -14.35 46.88 -4.10
C PHE A 381 -12.84 46.84 -4.31
N PHE A 382 -12.21 47.92 -4.81
CA PHE A 382 -10.77 47.99 -5.00
C PHE A 382 -9.95 48.16 -3.71
N SER A 383 -10.59 48.40 -2.57
CA SER A 383 -9.89 48.52 -1.29
C SER A 383 -9.50 47.17 -0.68
N GLN A 384 -9.88 46.04 -1.30
CA GLN A 384 -9.67 44.68 -0.78
C GLN A 384 -8.85 43.83 -1.77
N GLU A 385 -8.16 42.80 -1.26
CA GLU A 385 -7.45 41.83 -2.08
C GLU A 385 -8.43 40.90 -2.79
N ASN A 386 -8.81 41.23 -4.03
CA ASN A 386 -9.77 40.44 -4.83
C ASN A 386 -9.10 39.29 -5.60
N GLN A 387 -8.37 38.42 -4.89
CA GLN A 387 -7.78 37.21 -5.44
C GLN A 387 -8.31 35.96 -4.75
N ALA A 388 -8.30 34.82 -5.45
CA ALA A 388 -8.79 33.55 -4.90
C ALA A 388 -7.98 33.06 -3.68
N ALA A 389 -6.72 33.49 -3.55
CA ALA A 389 -5.88 33.26 -2.39
C ALA A 389 -5.11 34.56 -2.05
N PRO A 390 -4.89 34.88 -0.77
CA PRO A 390 -4.20 36.12 -0.39
C PRO A 390 -2.75 36.12 -0.92
N PRO A 391 -2.34 37.14 -1.72
CA PRO A 391 -0.97 37.30 -2.18
C PRO A 391 0.06 37.35 -1.04
N ALA A 392 -0.37 37.85 0.12
CA ALA A 392 0.44 37.94 1.32
C ALA A 392 0.83 36.55 1.86
N LEU A 393 -0.03 35.54 1.71
CA LEU A 393 0.13 34.22 2.31
C LEU A 393 0.43 33.12 1.29
N SER A 394 0.21 33.36 0.00
CA SER A 394 0.31 32.33 -1.04
C SER A 394 0.98 32.85 -2.31
N THR A 395 1.59 31.93 -3.06
CA THR A 395 2.12 32.19 -4.40
C THR A 395 1.67 31.05 -5.31
N GLY A 396 0.84 31.35 -6.32
CA GLY A 396 0.31 30.34 -7.24
C GLY A 396 -0.58 29.28 -6.58
N GLY A 397 -1.38 29.67 -5.58
CA GLY A 397 -2.29 28.77 -4.85
C GLY A 397 -1.62 27.86 -3.83
N ARG A 398 -0.30 27.97 -3.62
CA ARG A 398 0.43 27.28 -2.56
C ARG A 398 0.82 28.26 -1.47
N LEU A 399 0.71 27.84 -0.21
CA LEU A 399 1.11 28.65 0.95
C LEU A 399 2.61 28.98 0.86
N ARG A 400 2.99 30.22 1.18
CA ARG A 400 4.39 30.62 1.26
C ARG A 400 5.02 29.90 2.46
N LEU A 401 5.81 28.87 2.17
CA LEU A 401 6.61 28.19 3.18
C LEU A 401 7.98 28.87 3.21
N GLY A 402 8.26 29.60 4.29
CA GLY A 402 9.57 30.20 4.55
C GLY A 402 10.45 29.31 5.43
N VAL A 403 11.76 29.52 5.34
CA VAL A 403 12.73 28.99 6.31
C VAL A 403 12.88 30.01 7.45
N LYS A 404 13.28 29.59 8.66
CA LYS A 404 13.46 30.48 9.82
C LYS A 404 14.28 31.76 9.53
N ALA A 405 15.16 31.73 8.52
CA ALA A 405 15.96 32.86 8.05
C ALA A 405 15.16 33.95 7.32
N ASP A 406 14.00 33.63 6.73
CA ASP A 406 13.17 34.62 6.01
C ASP A 406 12.53 35.63 6.98
N LEU A 407 12.29 35.22 8.23
CA LEU A 407 11.80 36.10 9.31
C LEU A 407 12.87 37.12 9.78
N LEU A 408 14.15 36.83 9.53
CA LEU A 408 15.27 37.64 10.00
C LEU A 408 15.33 39.00 9.27
N HIS A 409 14.84 39.06 8.03
CA HIS A 409 14.73 40.30 7.27
C HIS A 409 13.64 41.23 7.81
N CYS A 410 12.52 40.68 8.32
CA CYS A 410 11.46 41.45 8.95
C CYS A 410 11.87 41.99 10.32
N LEU A 411 12.66 41.23 11.10
CA LEU A 411 13.14 41.64 12.43
C LEU A 411 14.27 42.67 12.38
N THR A 412 14.95 42.81 11.24
CA THR A 412 16.02 43.80 11.05
C THR A 412 15.50 45.14 10.53
N SER A 413 14.31 45.16 9.90
CA SER A 413 13.68 46.40 9.42
C SER A 413 13.16 47.29 10.56
N ASP A 414 12.81 46.71 11.71
CA ASP A 414 12.38 47.47 12.89
C ASP A 414 13.53 48.18 13.65
N LYS A 415 14.79 47.83 13.36
CA LYS A 415 15.94 48.39 14.11
C LYS A 415 16.48 49.71 13.54
N THR A 416 16.03 50.16 12.36
CA THR A 416 16.55 51.38 11.73
C THR A 416 15.76 52.66 12.05
N ASN A 417 14.63 52.57 12.76
CA ASN A 417 13.78 53.74 13.06
C ASN A 417 13.92 54.33 14.48
N HIS A 418 14.79 53.81 15.34
CA HIS A 418 15.16 54.50 16.57
C HIS A 418 16.43 55.33 16.38
N LYS A 419 16.26 56.51 15.75
CA LYS A 419 17.14 57.65 16.03
C LYS A 419 17.03 57.96 17.52
N ARG A 420 18.08 57.62 18.28
CA ARG A 420 18.34 58.20 19.59
C ARG A 420 18.53 59.71 19.40
N THR A 421 17.52 60.50 19.74
CA THR A 421 17.70 61.92 20.06
C THR A 421 18.21 62.00 21.49
N PHE A 422 19.51 62.29 21.66
CA PHE A 422 20.03 62.87 22.88
C PHE A 422 19.66 64.35 22.88
N GLY A 423 18.99 64.77 23.95
CA GLY A 423 18.57 66.13 24.29
C GLY A 423 17.90 66.07 25.64
#